data_AF-A0A836WCF9-F1
#
_entry.id   AF-A0A836WCF9-F1
#
_cell.length_a   1.000
_cell.length_b   1.000
_cell.length_c   1.000
_cell.angle_alpha   90.00
_cell.angle_beta   90.00
_cell.angle_gamma   90.00
#
_symmetry.space_group_name_H-M   'P 1'
#
loop_
_entity.id
_entity.type
_entity.pdbx_description
1 polymer ?
#
loop_
_entity_poly.entity_id
_entity_poly.type
_entity_poly.pdbx_seq_one_letter_code
_entity_poly.pdbx_strand_id
1 'polypeptide(L)'
;MSIRHPLAEEFEARLKRVFDRIDCDLEKKYGDRLPLHPARLPQGVTANPEQDGLFDIGASFSPGFGTGTGRSYVVDVNLVTLARVPQSLYEEVLSAVQEKLQRGLQEEFPERKLKIIRRGRRLFITGDLQLKE
;
A
#
# COMPACT_ATOMS: atom_id res chain seq x y z
N MET A 1 -22.04 11.43 11.46
CA MET A 1 -20.99 10.48 11.88
C MET A 1 -21.20 9.19 11.09
N SER A 2 -20.35 8.88 10.12
CA SER A 2 -20.43 7.59 9.43
C SER A 2 -20.00 6.51 10.40
N ILE A 3 -20.94 5.67 10.84
CA ILE A 3 -20.65 4.50 11.68
C ILE A 3 -19.79 3.58 10.82
N ARG A 4 -18.48 3.55 11.09
CA ARG A 4 -17.58 2.54 10.52
C ARG A 4 -17.82 1.24 11.27
N HIS A 5 -17.93 0.14 10.53
CA HIS A 5 -18.15 -1.17 11.13
C HIS A 5 -16.86 -1.61 11.84
N PRO A 6 -16.88 -2.04 13.11
CA PRO A 6 -15.66 -2.33 13.88
C PRO A 6 -14.76 -3.40 13.20
N LEU A 7 -15.38 -4.40 12.55
CA LEU A 7 -14.65 -5.38 11.76
C LEU A 7 -13.92 -4.79 10.53
N ALA A 8 -14.47 -3.73 9.93
CA ALA A 8 -13.81 -3.03 8.84
C ALA A 8 -12.60 -2.26 9.35
N GLU A 9 -12.74 -1.60 10.50
CA GLU A 9 -11.64 -0.88 11.14
C GLU A 9 -10.50 -1.82 11.54
N GLU A 10 -10.80 -3.01 12.08
CA GLU A 10 -9.77 -4.00 12.40
C GLU A 10 -9.06 -4.50 11.14
N PHE A 11 -9.82 -4.78 10.07
CA PHE A 11 -9.25 -5.20 8.79
C PHE A 11 -8.34 -4.11 8.21
N GLU A 12 -8.80 -2.86 8.19
CA GLU A 12 -8.03 -1.71 7.72
C GLU A 12 -6.79 -1.46 8.59
N ALA A 13 -6.88 -1.65 9.91
CA ALA A 13 -5.74 -1.53 10.82
C ALA A 13 -4.68 -2.62 10.59
N ARG A 14 -5.10 -3.87 10.38
CA ARG A 14 -4.20 -4.97 9.98
C ARG A 14 -3.51 -4.65 8.66
N LEU A 15 -4.28 -4.17 7.69
CA LEU A 15 -3.75 -3.81 6.37
C LEU A 15 -2.77 -2.62 6.46
N LYS A 16 -3.09 -1.60 7.26
CA LYS A 16 -2.20 -0.46 7.53
C LYS A 16 -0.86 -0.91 8.11
N ARG A 17 -0.85 -1.87 9.05
CA ARG A 17 0.41 -2.42 9.58
C ARG A 17 1.26 -3.07 8.51
N VAL A 18 0.66 -3.71 7.51
CA VAL A 18 1.40 -4.24 6.36
C VAL A 18 2.02 -3.09 5.55
N PHE A 19 1.25 -2.04 5.25
CA PHE A 19 1.75 -0.89 4.49
C PHE A 19 2.85 -0.14 5.23
N ASP A 20 2.69 0.16 6.52
CA ASP A 20 3.70 0.84 7.34
C ASP A 20 5.02 0.05 7.38
N ARG A 21 4.97 -1.29 7.42
CA ARG A 21 6.19 -2.13 7.33
C ARG A 21 6.84 -2.05 5.96
N ILE A 22 6.05 -2.11 4.89
CA ILE A 22 6.56 -2.03 3.51
C ILE A 22 7.20 -0.67 3.28
N ASP A 23 6.54 0.41 3.71
CA ASP A 23 7.04 1.78 3.62
C ASP A 23 8.40 1.90 4.31
N CYS A 24 8.49 1.44 5.57
CA CYS A 24 9.72 1.44 6.33
C CYS A 24 10.87 0.69 5.63
N ASP A 25 10.57 -0.45 5.01
CA ASP A 25 11.52 -1.23 4.22
C ASP A 25 11.98 -0.53 2.94
N LEU A 26 11.06 0.14 2.23
CA LEU A 26 11.38 0.87 1.01
C LEU A 26 12.23 2.09 1.31
N GLU A 27 11.88 2.86 2.34
CA GLU A 27 12.66 4.02 2.77
C GLU A 27 14.11 3.63 3.08
N LYS A 28 14.32 2.54 3.81
CA LYS A 28 15.68 2.02 4.11
C LYS A 28 16.46 1.63 2.86
N LYS A 29 15.79 1.14 1.81
CA LYS A 29 16.45 0.62 0.60
C LYS A 29 16.62 1.69 -0.48
N TYR A 30 15.71 2.65 -0.54
CA TYR A 30 15.54 3.57 -1.66
C TYR A 30 15.39 5.04 -1.27
N GLY A 31 15.23 5.38 0.01
CA GLY A 31 14.96 6.74 0.49
C GLY A 31 16.00 7.77 0.03
N ASP A 32 17.27 7.37 -0.07
CA ASP A 32 18.36 8.24 -0.52
C ASP A 32 18.57 8.26 -2.04
N ARG A 33 17.78 7.51 -2.82
CA ARG A 33 17.94 7.41 -4.28
C ARG A 33 17.41 8.64 -5.01
N LEU A 34 16.47 9.36 -4.40
CA LEU A 34 15.81 10.52 -4.98
C LEU A 34 15.68 11.60 -3.89
N PRO A 35 15.76 12.88 -4.26
CA PRO A 35 15.52 13.95 -3.30
C PRO A 35 14.06 13.93 -2.85
N LEU A 36 13.85 14.11 -1.55
CA LEU A 36 12.52 14.23 -0.99
C LEU A 36 11.83 15.51 -1.47
N HIS A 37 10.49 15.49 -1.58
CA HIS A 37 9.73 16.70 -1.85
C HIS A 37 9.99 17.77 -0.75
N PRO A 38 10.21 19.06 -1.08
CA PRO A 38 10.59 20.09 -0.09
C PRO A 38 9.58 20.29 1.05
N ALA A 39 8.29 20.08 0.78
CA ALA A 39 7.22 20.17 1.77
C ALA A 39 7.00 18.87 2.59
N ARG A 40 7.80 17.83 2.35
CA ARG A 40 7.67 16.52 2.99
C ARG A 40 8.75 16.39 4.07
N LEU A 41 8.35 15.86 5.23
CA LEU A 41 9.26 15.66 6.34
C LEU A 41 10.08 14.38 6.15
N PRO A 42 11.32 14.31 6.67
CA PRO A 42 12.11 13.08 6.67
C PRO A 42 11.41 11.92 7.37
N GLN A 43 11.76 10.69 6.99
CA GLN A 43 11.18 9.48 7.58
C GLN A 43 11.25 9.48 9.11
N GLY A 44 10.14 9.10 9.76
CA GLY A 44 10.04 8.92 11.21
C GLY A 44 9.82 10.22 12.00
N VAL A 45 9.61 11.34 11.31
CA VAL A 45 9.31 12.62 11.96
C VAL A 45 7.83 12.71 12.36
N THR A 46 6.91 12.06 11.65
CA THR A 46 5.49 12.08 11.99
C THR A 46 5.05 10.75 12.61
N ALA A 47 3.87 10.75 13.22
CA ALA A 47 3.26 9.53 13.76
C ALA A 47 2.66 8.62 12.67
N ASN A 48 2.51 9.11 11.43
CA ASN A 48 1.97 8.35 10.32
C ASN A 48 3.00 8.27 9.17
N PRO A 49 3.58 7.09 8.89
CA PRO A 49 4.56 6.93 7.81
C PRO A 49 4.08 7.47 6.45
N GLU A 50 2.76 7.41 6.17
CA GLU A 50 2.16 8.00 4.96
C GLU A 50 2.32 9.54 4.86
N GLN A 51 2.77 10.22 5.92
CA GLN A 51 2.95 11.68 6.00
C GLN A 51 4.42 12.13 6.01
N ASP A 52 5.37 11.21 6.07
CA ASP A 52 6.81 11.49 5.98
C ASP A 52 7.53 10.53 5.03
N GLY A 53 8.81 10.75 4.78
CA GLY A 53 9.59 9.91 3.89
C GLY A 53 9.28 10.08 2.40
N LEU A 54 10.08 9.40 1.58
CA LEU A 54 9.99 9.40 0.11
C LEU A 54 8.80 8.56 -0.37
N PHE A 55 8.37 7.54 0.35
CA PHE A 55 7.24 6.70 -0.03
C PHE A 55 5.93 7.14 0.63
N ASP A 56 4.85 6.83 -0.08
CA ASP A 56 3.47 6.89 0.42
C ASP A 56 2.73 5.69 -0.17
N ILE A 57 2.36 4.74 0.70
CA ILE A 57 1.73 3.49 0.33
C ILE A 57 0.40 3.39 1.06
N GLY A 58 -0.67 3.32 0.28
CA GLY A 58 -2.03 3.22 0.82
C GLY A 58 -2.88 2.28 -0.01
N ALA A 59 -4.13 2.11 0.42
CA ALA A 59 -5.12 1.42 -0.38
C ALA A 59 -6.51 2.03 -0.25
N SER A 60 -7.23 2.01 -1.37
CA SER A 60 -8.60 2.48 -1.47
C SER A 60 -9.53 1.34 -1.86
N PHE A 61 -10.64 1.17 -1.12
CA PHE A 61 -11.64 0.18 -1.48
C PHE A 61 -12.33 0.54 -2.80
N SER A 62 -12.41 -0.42 -3.71
CA SER A 62 -13.16 -0.34 -4.96
C SER A 62 -14.23 -1.43 -4.99
N PRO A 63 -15.51 -1.07 -5.14
CA PRO A 63 -16.58 -2.06 -5.27
C PRO A 63 -16.53 -2.84 -6.60
N GLY A 64 -15.71 -2.41 -7.56
CA GLY A 64 -15.47 -3.15 -8.81
C GLY A 64 -16.54 -3.01 -9.88
N PHE A 65 -17.49 -2.07 -9.74
CA PHE A 65 -18.51 -1.82 -10.77
C PHE A 65 -17.84 -1.51 -12.13
N GLY A 66 -18.25 -2.23 -13.18
CA GLY A 66 -17.79 -2.03 -14.57
C GLY A 66 -16.41 -2.59 -14.94
N THR A 67 -15.64 -3.19 -14.00
CA THR A 67 -14.24 -3.61 -14.28
C THR A 67 -14.03 -5.12 -14.31
N GLY A 68 -15.09 -5.93 -14.18
CA GLY A 68 -15.03 -7.41 -14.21
C GLY A 68 -14.22 -8.05 -13.08
N THR A 69 -13.67 -7.26 -12.15
CA THR A 69 -12.69 -7.72 -11.15
C THR A 69 -13.33 -7.97 -9.77
N GLY A 70 -14.60 -7.57 -9.60
CA GLY A 70 -15.30 -7.64 -8.31
C GLY A 70 -14.73 -6.67 -7.27
N ARG A 71 -15.15 -6.85 -6.01
CA ARG A 71 -14.65 -6.06 -4.87
C ARG A 71 -13.14 -6.21 -4.75
N SER A 72 -12.43 -5.10 -4.60
CA SER A 72 -10.97 -5.07 -4.49
C SER A 72 -10.50 -3.88 -3.67
N TYR A 73 -9.28 -3.94 -3.15
CA TYR A 73 -8.56 -2.74 -2.72
C TYR A 73 -7.54 -2.39 -3.77
N VAL A 74 -7.57 -1.16 -4.26
CA VAL A 74 -6.53 -0.63 -5.15
C VAL A 74 -5.42 -0.10 -4.26
N VAL A 75 -4.20 -0.58 -4.48
CA VAL A 75 -3.02 -0.14 -3.74
C VAL A 75 -2.31 0.91 -4.57
N ASP A 76 -2.09 2.05 -3.94
CA ASP A 76 -1.39 3.19 -4.50
C ASP A 76 0.03 3.21 -3.94
N VAL A 77 1.02 3.31 -4.83
CA VAL A 77 2.44 3.38 -4.50
C VAL A 77 3.00 4.66 -5.09
N ASN A 78 3.19 5.65 -4.23
CA ASN A 78 3.65 6.99 -4.58
C ASN A 78 5.08 7.21 -4.12
N LEU A 79 5.85 7.92 -4.94
CA LEU A 79 7.15 8.46 -4.57
C LEU A 79 6.99 9.98 -4.47
N VAL A 80 7.09 10.50 -3.24
CA VAL A 80 6.84 11.90 -2.88
C VAL A 80 8.09 12.73 -3.19
N THR A 81 8.31 12.99 -4.47
CA THR A 81 9.45 13.77 -4.99
C THR A 81 9.04 14.67 -6.16
N LEU A 82 9.76 15.77 -6.35
CA LEU A 82 9.68 16.61 -7.57
C LEU A 82 10.63 16.13 -8.67
N ALA A 83 11.57 15.24 -8.35
CA ALA A 83 12.50 14.71 -9.32
C ALA A 83 11.81 13.74 -10.28
N ARG A 84 12.31 13.68 -11.51
CA ARG A 84 11.84 12.69 -12.48
C ARG A 84 12.23 11.29 -12.01
N VAL A 85 11.24 10.48 -11.65
CA VAL A 85 11.45 9.07 -11.29
C VAL A 85 11.76 8.25 -12.55
N PRO A 86 12.93 7.59 -12.66
CA PRO A 86 13.21 6.68 -13.76
C PRO A 86 12.24 5.51 -13.77
N GLN A 87 11.77 5.11 -14.96
CA GLN A 87 10.81 4.01 -15.09
C GLN A 87 11.34 2.71 -14.46
N SER A 88 12.62 2.39 -14.69
CA SER A 88 13.25 1.19 -14.13
C SER A 88 13.24 1.18 -12.59
N LEU A 89 13.46 2.34 -11.96
CA LEU A 89 13.39 2.46 -10.50
C LEU A 89 11.96 2.25 -10.01
N TYR A 90 10.98 2.87 -10.67
CA TYR A 90 9.57 2.70 -10.31
C TYR A 90 9.13 1.24 -10.45
N GLU A 91 9.56 0.54 -11.50
CA GLU A 91 9.24 -0.88 -11.71
C GLU A 91 9.91 -1.79 -10.69
N GLU A 92 11.12 -1.46 -10.26
CA GLU A 92 11.82 -2.16 -9.18
C GLU A 92 11.08 -1.99 -7.84
N VAL A 93 10.73 -0.74 -7.49
CA VAL A 93 9.95 -0.42 -6.28
C VAL A 93 8.61 -1.15 -6.32
N LEU A 94 7.87 -1.08 -7.43
CA LEU A 94 6.56 -1.71 -7.55
C LEU A 94 6.63 -3.23 -7.41
N SER A 95 7.68 -3.85 -7.95
CA SER A 95 7.89 -5.31 -7.80
C SER A 95 8.26 -5.68 -6.37
N ALA A 96 9.07 -4.87 -5.70
CA ALA A 96 9.39 -5.04 -4.27
C ALA A 96 8.14 -4.89 -3.40
N VAL A 97 7.28 -3.89 -3.66
CA VAL A 97 6.00 -3.73 -2.98
C VAL A 97 5.11 -4.94 -3.20
N GLN A 98 4.97 -5.42 -4.44
CA GLN A 98 4.14 -6.58 -4.73
C GLN A 98 4.59 -7.82 -3.95
N GLU A 99 5.88 -8.11 -3.91
CA GLU A 99 6.42 -9.26 -3.17
C GLU A 99 6.18 -9.13 -1.67
N LYS A 100 6.53 -7.97 -1.08
CA LYS A 100 6.37 -7.72 0.35
C LYS A 100 4.90 -7.70 0.77
N LEU A 101 4.03 -7.12 -0.05
CA LEU A 101 2.60 -7.11 0.18
C LEU A 101 2.03 -8.52 0.13
N GLN A 102 2.47 -9.37 -0.82
CA GLN A 102 2.00 -10.75 -0.89
C GLN A 102 2.32 -11.51 0.39
N ARG A 103 3.54 -11.35 0.90
CA ARG A 103 4.00 -11.96 2.15
C ARG A 103 3.24 -11.41 3.35
N GLY A 104 3.18 -10.09 3.49
CA GLY A 104 2.51 -9.43 4.60
C GLY A 104 1.02 -9.74 4.67
N LEU A 105 0.33 -9.90 3.52
CA LEU A 105 -1.06 -10.34 3.50
C LEU A 105 -1.22 -11.79 3.96
N GLN A 106 -0.30 -12.69 3.62
CA GLN A 106 -0.32 -14.08 4.09
C GLN A 106 -0.04 -14.17 5.60
N GLU A 107 0.86 -13.34 6.11
CA GLU A 107 1.22 -13.28 7.54
C GLU A 107 0.10 -12.67 8.39
N GLU A 108 -0.45 -11.52 7.96
CA GLU A 108 -1.49 -10.83 8.72
C GLU A 108 -2.89 -11.38 8.44
N PHE A 109 -3.14 -12.14 7.37
CA PHE A 109 -4.45 -12.74 7.05
C PHE A 109 -4.33 -14.21 6.57
N PRO A 110 -3.73 -15.12 7.37
CA PRO A 110 -3.50 -16.51 6.95
C PRO A 110 -4.79 -17.29 6.69
N GLU A 111 -5.87 -16.90 7.36
CA GLU A 111 -7.21 -17.48 7.26
C GLU A 111 -7.98 -17.03 5.99
N ARG A 112 -7.49 -16.00 5.29
CA ARG A 112 -8.16 -15.41 4.12
C ARG A 112 -7.42 -15.72 2.84
N LYS A 113 -8.17 -16.02 1.78
CA LYS A 113 -7.62 -16.26 0.44
C LYS A 113 -7.44 -14.92 -0.29
N LEU A 114 -6.58 -14.04 0.25
CA LEU A 114 -6.22 -12.78 -0.39
C LEU A 114 -5.19 -13.02 -1.51
N LYS A 115 -5.34 -12.29 -2.61
CA LYS A 115 -4.47 -12.36 -3.79
C LYS A 115 -4.17 -10.96 -4.30
N ILE A 116 -2.96 -10.78 -4.81
CA ILE A 116 -2.55 -9.54 -5.46
C ILE A 116 -2.59 -9.74 -6.97
N ILE A 117 -3.24 -8.81 -7.65
CA ILE A 117 -3.29 -8.74 -9.11
C ILE A 117 -2.61 -7.43 -9.52
N ARG A 118 -1.58 -7.51 -10.36
CA ARG A 118 -0.96 -6.33 -10.96
C ARG A 118 -1.62 -6.01 -12.30
N ARG A 119 -2.01 -4.76 -12.50
CA ARG A 119 -2.43 -4.24 -13.82
C ARG A 119 -1.67 -2.96 -14.12
N GLY A 120 -0.66 -3.07 -15.00
CA GLY A 120 0.25 -1.98 -15.30
C GLY A 120 1.01 -1.54 -14.04
N ARG A 121 0.78 -0.29 -13.63
CA ARG A 121 1.39 0.35 -12.45
C ARG A 121 0.55 0.26 -11.18
N ARG A 122 -0.64 -0.34 -11.24
CA ARG A 122 -1.54 -0.48 -10.09
C ARG A 122 -1.55 -1.92 -9.59
N LEU A 123 -1.58 -2.07 -8.27
CA LEU A 123 -1.78 -3.37 -7.61
C LEU A 123 -3.20 -3.41 -7.05
N PHE A 124 -3.80 -4.59 -7.10
CA PHE A 124 -5.17 -4.83 -6.63
C PHE A 124 -5.15 -6.00 -5.66
N ILE A 125 -5.63 -5.79 -4.45
CA ILE A 125 -5.89 -6.85 -3.48
C ILE A 125 -7.31 -7.35 -3.73
N THR A 126 -7.44 -8.65 -3.98
CA THR A 126 -8.69 -9.33 -4.35
C THR A 126 -8.84 -10.62 -3.55
N GLY A 127 -10.03 -11.22 -3.54
CA GLY A 127 -10.31 -12.48 -2.84
C GLY A 127 -11.32 -12.32 -1.71
N ASP A 128 -11.03 -12.90 -0.54
CA ASP A 128 -11.93 -12.91 0.62
C ASP A 128 -11.92 -11.58 1.39
N LEU A 129 -12.51 -10.56 0.78
CA LEU A 129 -12.67 -9.20 1.33
C LEU A 129 -13.96 -9.03 2.14
N GLN A 130 -14.64 -10.13 2.49
CA GLN A 130 -15.84 -10.07 3.31
C GLN A 130 -15.48 -9.74 4.76
N LEU A 131 -16.32 -8.92 5.39
CA LEU A 131 -16.33 -8.75 6.84
C LEU A 131 -17.12 -9.94 7.36
N LYS A 132 -16.46 -10.91 7.99
CA LYS A 132 -17.14 -12.06 8.60
C LYS A 132 -17.64 -11.64 9.98
N GLU A 133 -18.95 -11.68 10.16
CA GLU A 133 -19.66 -11.40 11.43
C GLU A 133 -19.27 -12.37 12.55
#